data_AF-A0A2R6D196-F1
#
_entry.id   AF-A0A2R6D196-F1
#
_cell.length_a   1.000
_cell.length_b   1.000
_cell.length_c   1.000
_cell.angle_alpha   90.00
_cell.angle_beta   90.00
_cell.angle_gamma   90.00
#
_symmetry.space_group_name_H-M   'P 1'
#
loop_
_entity.id
_entity.type
_entity.pdbx_description
1 polymer ?
#
loop_
_entity_poly.entity_id
_entity_poly.type
_entity_poly.pdbx_seq_one_letter_code
_entity_poly.pdbx_strand_id
1 'polypeptide(L)'
;MWETCEAATSGVRYRRRRGRDEPVVVTVETEVGEPVGGANVTVESGTLALSEPQRLGTTDADGTARGHIDATDVNFRPGQREGTLTVAVEPPADAGTAYRDGASNAELVVVAS
;
A
#
# COMPACT_ATOMS: atom_id res chain seq x y z
N MET A 1 -24.98 4.83 9.71
CA MET A 1 -23.76 4.36 10.39
C MET A 1 -22.85 3.90 9.28
N TRP A 2 -21.72 4.57 9.09
CA TRP A 2 -20.74 4.23 8.03
C TRP A 2 -19.75 3.21 8.61
N GLU A 3 -19.22 2.32 7.76
CA GLU A 3 -18.10 1.46 8.12
C GLU A 3 -16.81 2.11 7.62
N THR A 4 -15.82 2.23 8.49
CA THR A 4 -14.52 2.77 8.12
C THR A 4 -13.63 1.62 7.64
N CYS A 5 -12.99 1.80 6.48
CA CYS A 5 -11.93 0.90 6.05
C CYS A 5 -10.60 1.33 6.71
N GLU A 6 -9.91 0.37 7.28
CA GLU A 6 -8.55 0.51 7.79
C GLU A 6 -7.60 -0.37 6.96
N ALA A 7 -6.59 0.27 6.38
CA ALA A 7 -5.53 -0.44 5.68
C ALA A 7 -4.45 -0.84 6.69
N ALA A 8 -4.40 -2.11 7.09
CA ALA A 8 -3.34 -2.63 7.94
C ALA A 8 -2.19 -3.16 7.09
N THR A 9 -1.10 -2.40 6.99
CA THR A 9 0.13 -2.88 6.33
C THR A 9 1.01 -3.58 7.34
N SER A 10 0.93 -4.92 7.39
CA SER A 10 1.81 -5.70 8.25
C SER A 10 3.22 -5.81 7.64
N GLY A 11 4.15 -4.97 8.12
CA GLY A 11 5.56 -5.33 8.25
C GLY A 11 6.38 -5.45 6.96
N VAL A 12 6.10 -4.64 5.93
CA VAL A 12 6.88 -4.67 4.70
C VAL A 12 8.21 -3.92 4.90
N ARG A 13 9.28 -4.67 5.17
CA ARG A 13 10.66 -4.19 5.00
C ARG A 13 11.06 -4.44 3.56
N TYR A 14 10.95 -3.42 2.71
CA TYR A 14 11.45 -3.51 1.35
C TYR A 14 12.97 -3.36 1.35
N ARG A 15 13.69 -4.36 0.84
CA ARG A 15 15.13 -4.29 0.61
C ARG A 15 15.42 -4.17 -0.87
N ARG A 16 16.03 -3.05 -1.26
CA ARG A 16 16.49 -2.85 -2.65
C ARG A 16 17.69 -3.75 -2.97
N ARG A 17 17.48 -5.03 -3.25
CA ARG A 17 18.48 -5.82 -3.98
C ARG A 17 18.42 -5.38 -5.44
N ARG A 18 19.54 -4.90 -6.00
CA ARG A 18 19.63 -4.52 -7.42
C ARG A 18 18.92 -5.56 -8.31
N GLY A 19 17.82 -5.17 -8.94
CA GLY A 19 17.10 -5.94 -9.96
C GLY A 19 16.14 -7.03 -9.48
N ARG A 20 15.57 -6.93 -8.27
CA ARG A 20 14.42 -7.78 -7.89
C ARG A 20 13.29 -6.96 -7.30
N ASP A 21 12.12 -7.06 -7.92
CA ASP A 21 10.88 -6.54 -7.38
C ASP A 21 10.46 -7.43 -6.20
N GLU A 22 10.39 -6.86 -5.00
CA GLU A 22 9.91 -7.62 -3.83
C GLU A 22 8.38 -7.67 -3.82
N PRO A 23 7.78 -8.82 -3.51
CA PRO A 23 6.33 -8.93 -3.38
C PRO A 23 5.87 -8.13 -2.17
N VAL A 24 4.87 -7.29 -2.38
CA VAL A 24 4.17 -6.52 -1.34
C VAL A 24 2.79 -7.12 -1.17
N VAL A 25 2.42 -7.36 0.08
CA VAL A 25 1.10 -7.87 0.47
C VAL A 25 0.46 -6.81 1.36
N VAL A 26 -0.72 -6.35 0.97
CA VAL A 26 -1.53 -5.38 1.73
C VAL A 26 -2.83 -6.05 2.09
N THR A 27 -3.25 -5.91 3.35
CA THR A 27 -4.54 -6.40 3.83
C THR A 27 -5.40 -5.18 4.18
N VAL A 28 -6.64 -5.19 3.70
CA VAL A 28 -7.62 -4.13 3.93
C VAL A 28 -8.78 -4.72 4.71
N GLU A 29 -9.05 -4.15 5.87
CA GLU A 29 -10.08 -4.60 6.80
C GLU A 29 -10.96 -3.42 7.22
N THR A 30 -12.13 -3.68 7.78
CA THR A 30 -12.94 -2.65 8.45
C THR A 30 -12.40 -2.39 9.86
N GLU A 31 -12.86 -1.32 10.51
CA GLU A 31 -12.56 -1.04 11.94
C GLU A 31 -12.83 -2.22 12.90
N VAL A 32 -13.74 -3.14 12.52
CA VAL A 32 -14.08 -4.32 13.32
C VAL A 32 -13.31 -5.57 12.90
N GLY A 33 -12.36 -5.44 11.96
CA GLY A 33 -11.48 -6.51 11.50
C GLY A 33 -12.08 -7.40 10.41
N GLU A 34 -13.11 -6.94 9.69
CA GLU A 34 -13.71 -7.70 8.59
C GLU A 34 -12.99 -7.40 7.26
N PRO A 35 -12.68 -8.40 6.43
CA PRO A 35 -11.94 -8.18 5.19
C PRO A 35 -12.77 -7.39 4.16
N VAL A 36 -12.12 -6.43 3.49
CA VAL A 36 -12.74 -5.61 2.45
C VAL A 36 -12.27 -6.04 1.07
N GLY A 37 -13.11 -6.79 0.36
CA GLY A 37 -12.84 -7.21 -1.02
C GLY A 37 -13.27 -6.18 -2.06
N GLY A 38 -12.49 -6.06 -3.15
CA GLY A 38 -12.76 -5.13 -4.24
C GLY A 38 -12.17 -3.72 -4.08
N ALA A 39 -11.38 -3.47 -3.04
CA ALA A 39 -10.69 -2.20 -2.82
C ALA A 39 -9.47 -2.09 -3.73
N ASN A 40 -9.24 -0.94 -4.36
CA ASN A 40 -8.01 -0.69 -5.12
C ASN A 40 -6.89 -0.26 -4.17
N VAL A 41 -5.71 -0.82 -4.36
CA VAL A 41 -4.53 -0.53 -3.54
C VAL A 41 -3.44 0.06 -4.43
N THR A 42 -2.99 1.25 -4.06
CA THR A 42 -1.96 2.01 -4.78
C THR A 42 -0.85 2.39 -3.79
N VAL A 43 0.38 2.40 -4.26
CA VAL A 43 1.54 2.90 -3.53
C VAL A 43 1.95 4.24 -4.11
N GLU A 44 2.10 5.21 -3.22
CA GLU A 44 2.42 6.59 -3.53
C GLU A 44 3.73 7.01 -2.86
N SER A 45 4.23 8.17 -3.27
CA SER A 45 5.41 8.76 -2.65
C SER A 45 5.16 9.07 -1.18
N GLY A 46 6.13 8.76 -0.34
CA GLY A 46 6.20 9.18 1.06
C GLY A 46 7.42 10.06 1.26
N THR A 47 8.31 9.67 2.18
CA THR A 47 9.64 10.28 2.26
C THR A 47 10.60 9.82 1.17
N LEU A 48 10.25 8.74 0.44
CA LEU A 48 10.85 8.37 -0.84
C LEU A 48 9.99 8.82 -2.00
N ALA A 49 10.64 9.26 -3.06
CA ALA A 49 9.97 9.64 -4.29
C ALA A 49 9.79 8.41 -5.18
N LEU A 50 8.56 8.21 -5.66
CA LEU A 50 8.24 7.36 -6.79
C LEU A 50 8.12 8.21 -8.05
N SER A 51 8.58 7.69 -9.19
CA SER A 51 8.37 8.32 -10.50
C SER A 51 6.88 8.54 -10.78
N GLU A 52 6.07 7.53 -10.49
CA GLU A 52 4.61 7.51 -10.63
C GLU A 52 3.98 6.65 -9.53
N PRO A 53 2.72 6.89 -9.13
CA PRO A 53 2.00 5.97 -8.25
C PRO A 53 1.91 4.57 -8.86
N GLN A 54 2.18 3.55 -8.05
CA GLN A 54 2.19 2.16 -8.52
C GLN A 54 0.99 1.39 -7.98
N ARG A 55 0.21 0.80 -8.87
CA ARG A 55 -0.94 -0.03 -8.49
C ARG A 55 -0.48 -1.41 -8.03
N LEU A 56 -0.77 -1.77 -6.78
CA LEU A 56 -0.53 -3.14 -6.28
C LEU A 56 -1.62 -4.11 -6.71
N GLY A 57 -2.85 -3.63 -6.89
CA GLY A 57 -3.96 -4.43 -7.40
C GLY A 57 -5.29 -4.07 -6.78
N THR A 58 -6.21 -5.03 -6.82
CA THR A 58 -7.50 -4.97 -6.14
C THR A 58 -7.54 -6.09 -5.10
N THR A 59 -8.10 -5.82 -3.92
CA THR A 59 -8.24 -6.84 -2.88
C THR A 59 -9.19 -7.95 -3.33
N ASP A 60 -8.83 -9.18 -3.02
CA ASP A 60 -9.70 -10.35 -3.19
C ASP A 60 -10.76 -10.42 -2.06
N ALA A 61 -11.58 -11.48 -2.06
CA ALA A 61 -12.61 -11.67 -1.05
C ALA A 61 -12.05 -11.87 0.38
N ASP A 62 -10.75 -12.14 0.54
CA ASP A 62 -10.10 -12.25 1.84
C ASP A 62 -9.50 -10.91 2.31
N GLY A 63 -9.69 -9.84 1.54
CA GLY A 63 -9.19 -8.49 1.86
C GLY A 63 -7.75 -8.27 1.46
N THR A 64 -7.12 -9.17 0.71
CA THR A 64 -5.69 -9.07 0.38
C THR A 64 -5.46 -8.58 -1.04
N ALA A 65 -4.58 -7.60 -1.20
CA ALA A 65 -3.96 -7.22 -2.46
C ALA A 65 -2.48 -7.64 -2.47
N ARG A 66 -2.05 -8.27 -3.57
CA ARG A 66 -0.67 -8.74 -3.76
C ARG A 66 -0.12 -8.12 -5.03
N GLY A 67 1.02 -7.44 -4.91
CA GLY A 67 1.64 -6.74 -6.02
C GLY A 67 3.14 -6.63 -5.84
N HIS A 68 3.75 -5.84 -6.72
CA HIS A 68 5.18 -5.59 -6.73
C HIS A 68 5.43 -4.10 -6.83
N ILE A 69 6.46 -3.63 -6.14
CA ILE A 69 6.98 -2.26 -6.32
C ILE A 69 8.21 -2.33 -7.19
N ASP A 70 8.18 -1.66 -8.34
CA ASP A 70 9.33 -1.58 -9.24
C ASP A 70 10.43 -0.76 -8.57
N ALA A 71 11.55 -1.44 -8.28
CA ALA A 71 12.71 -0.86 -7.61
C ALA A 71 13.38 0.27 -8.39
N THR A 72 13.13 0.35 -9.70
CA THR A 72 13.70 1.34 -10.60
C THR A 72 12.98 2.68 -10.51
N ASP A 73 11.72 2.68 -10.08
CA ASP A 73 10.93 3.89 -9.86
C ASP A 73 11.13 4.51 -8.47
N VAL A 74 11.73 3.75 -7.54
CA VAL A 74 12.03 4.24 -6.18
C VAL A 74 13.32 5.05 -6.18
N ASN A 75 13.19 6.35 -5.91
CA ASN A 75 14.28 7.31 -5.94
C ASN A 75 14.73 7.71 -4.52
N PHE A 76 15.96 7.33 -4.17
CA PHE A 76 16.64 7.76 -2.95
C PHE A 76 17.42 9.06 -3.20
N ARG A 77 17.29 10.03 -2.30
CA ARG A 77 18.09 11.27 -2.35
C ARG A 77 19.56 10.96 -2.00
N PRO A 78 20.54 11.79 -2.44
CA PRO A 78 21.92 11.63 -2.01
C PRO A 78 22.06 11.59 -0.49
N GLY A 79 22.69 10.54 0.04
CA GLY A 79 22.85 10.33 1.49
C GLY A 79 21.66 9.69 2.20
N GLN A 80 20.52 9.49 1.54
CA GLN A 80 19.35 8.81 2.09
C GLN A 80 19.58 7.30 2.07
N ARG A 81 19.54 6.67 3.25
CA ARG A 81 19.69 5.21 3.42
C ARG A 81 18.36 4.48 3.57
N GLU A 82 17.32 5.20 3.94
CA GLU A 82 15.99 4.67 4.18
C GLU A 82 14.94 5.76 3.91
N GLY A 83 13.69 5.33 3.73
CA GLY A 83 12.53 6.19 3.74
C GLY A 83 11.25 5.39 3.61
N THR A 84 10.15 6.09 3.35
CA THR A 84 8.79 5.56 3.39
C THR A 84 8.08 5.78 2.08
N LEU A 85 7.26 4.81 1.70
CA LEU A 85 6.22 4.94 0.68
C LEU A 85 4.87 4.87 1.38
N THR A 86 3.86 5.47 0.77
CA THR A 86 2.52 5.57 1.34
C THR A 86 1.60 4.60 0.63
N VAL A 87 0.78 3.83 1.35
CA VAL A 87 -0.24 2.96 0.75
C VAL A 87 -1.58 3.69 0.80
N ALA A 88 -2.13 3.98 -0.38
CA ALA A 88 -3.46 4.53 -0.57
C ALA A 88 -4.44 3.39 -0.89
N VAL A 89 -5.60 3.39 -0.23
CA VAL A 89 -6.65 2.40 -0.44
C VAL A 89 -7.93 3.11 -0.86
N GLU A 90 -8.41 2.78 -2.06
CA GLU A 90 -9.69 3.27 -2.56
C GLU A 90 -10.75 2.18 -2.36
N PRO A 91 -11.86 2.47 -1.67
CA PRO A 91 -12.93 1.49 -1.49
C PRO A 91 -13.52 0.96 -2.81
N PRO A 92 -14.18 -0.21 -2.79
CA PRO A 92 -14.82 -0.77 -3.97
C PRO A 92 -15.89 0.18 -4.51
N ALA A 93 -15.85 0.48 -5.81
CA ALA A 93 -16.82 1.37 -6.46
C ALA A 93 -18.27 0.90 -6.29
N ASP A 94 -18.48 -0.43 -6.27
CA ASP A 94 -19.81 -1.05 -6.16
C ASP A 94 -20.36 -1.03 -4.72
N ALA A 95 -19.55 -0.68 -3.73
CA ALA A 95 -19.97 -0.58 -2.33
C ALA A 95 -20.65 0.76 -2.00
N GLY A 96 -20.72 1.69 -2.95
CA GLY A 96 -21.36 2.99 -2.78
C GLY A 96 -20.77 3.78 -1.62
N THR A 97 -21.61 4.26 -0.69
CA THR A 97 -21.19 5.02 0.51
C THR A 97 -20.99 4.15 1.75
N ALA A 98 -20.99 2.82 1.61
CA ALA A 98 -20.87 1.90 2.74
C ALA A 98 -19.51 2.02 3.44
N TYR A 99 -18.47 2.28 2.66
CA TYR A 99 -17.11 2.44 3.13
C TYR A 99 -16.65 3.89 3.05
N ARG A 100 -16.02 4.35 4.12
CA ARG A 100 -15.23 5.58 4.13
C ARG A 100 -13.79 5.20 4.41
N ASP A 101 -12.87 5.68 3.60
CA ASP A 101 -11.46 5.67 3.98
C ASP A 101 -11.29 6.61 5.18
N GLY A 102 -11.06 6.04 6.36
CA GLY A 102 -10.87 6.80 7.59
C GLY A 102 -9.49 6.57 8.21
N ALA A 103 -8.64 5.75 7.59
CA ALA A 103 -7.28 5.54 8.04
C ALA A 103 -6.36 6.66 7.56
N SER A 104 -5.36 6.98 8.39
CA SER A 104 -4.15 7.60 7.88
C SER A 104 -3.41 6.54 7.07
N ASN A 105 -3.17 6.80 5.79
CA ASN A 105 -2.46 5.91 4.88
C ASN A 105 -1.29 5.17 5.56
N ALA A 106 -1.18 3.86 5.34
CA ALA A 106 -0.14 3.06 5.96
C ALA A 106 1.23 3.31 5.31
N GLU A 107 2.31 3.35 6.11
CA GLU A 107 3.67 3.57 5.61
C GLU A 107 4.44 2.26 5.38
N LEU A 108 5.02 2.11 4.20
CA LEU A 108 5.98 1.07 3.83
C LEU A 108 7.41 1.58 4.05
N VAL A 109 8.20 0.95 4.92
CA VAL A 109 9.60 1.34 5.13
C VAL A 109 10.50 0.62 4.12
N VAL A 110 11.25 1.42 3.36
CA VAL A 110 12.15 0.98 2.30
C VAL A 110 13.59 1.35 2.68
N VAL A 111 14.47 0.35 2.65
CA VAL A 111 15.88 0.52 3.02
C VAL A 111 16.77 0.25 1.82
N ALA A 112 17.70 1.18 1.55
CA ALA A 112 18.74 1.00 0.55
C ALA A 112 19.76 -0.01 1.08
N SER A 113 20.02 -1.07 0.30
CA SER A 113 21.07 -2.06 0.57
C SER A 113 22.17 -2.03 -0.47
#